data_AF-A0A2N1P4Y7-F1
#
_entry.id   AF-A0A2N1P4Y7-F1
#
_cell.length_a   1.000
_cell.length_b   1.000
_cell.length_c   1.000
_cell.angle_alpha   90.00
_cell.angle_beta   90.00
_cell.angle_gamma   90.00
#
_symmetry.space_group_name_H-M   'P 1'
#
loop_
_entity.id
_entity.type
_entity.pdbx_description
1 polymer ?
#
loop_
_entity_poly.entity_id
_entity_poly.type
_entity_poly.pdbx_seq_one_letter_code
_entity_poly.pdbx_strand_id
1 'polypeptide(L)'
;MDDAIEHIWDEDDRMLTAEDLEDDCPCAGESRPLIEPGEYAAICFKTDITNYRGERKLLIQFRLCGGKHDGFELFLPCPYPKGARGYRTKYYQNWAIANGAPPENGQRMVRSVFTNRKFRILVGDSERRFEDRKLMPEFLQYSIVKSILGNIKDDDSH
;
A
#
# COMPACT_ATOMS: atom_id res chain seq x y z
N MET A 1 -14.50 -23.47 38.18
CA MET A 1 -13.96 -23.91 36.88
C MET A 1 -13.15 -22.73 36.40
N ASP A 2 -11.89 -22.77 36.77
CA ASP A 2 -10.89 -21.74 36.54
C ASP A 2 -10.45 -21.78 35.08
N ASP A 3 -10.70 -20.69 34.34
CA ASP A 3 -10.07 -20.46 33.06
C ASP A 3 -8.68 -19.86 33.31
N ALA A 4 -7.66 -20.71 33.16
CA ALA A 4 -6.26 -20.31 33.20
C ALA A 4 -5.96 -19.44 31.96
N ILE A 5 -5.80 -18.13 32.19
CA ILE A 5 -5.22 -17.23 31.20
C ILE A 5 -3.70 -17.46 31.25
N GLU A 6 -3.13 -18.07 30.21
CA GLU A 6 -1.69 -18.24 30.10
C GLU A 6 -1.01 -16.87 30.05
N HIS A 7 -0.23 -16.56 31.10
CA HIS A 7 0.53 -15.34 31.21
C HIS A 7 1.83 -15.48 30.40
N ILE A 8 1.88 -14.84 29.23
CA ILE A 8 3.06 -14.81 28.37
C ILE A 8 3.94 -13.63 28.81
N TRP A 9 5.14 -13.93 29.30
CA TRP A 9 6.17 -12.98 29.71
C TRP A 9 7.28 -12.95 28.65
N ASP A 10 7.83 -11.78 28.34
CA ASP A 10 8.96 -11.63 27.41
C ASP A 10 10.32 -11.77 28.13
N GLU A 11 11.42 -11.87 27.37
CA GLU A 11 12.81 -12.10 27.84
C GLU A 11 13.34 -11.00 28.79
N ASP A 12 12.66 -9.86 28.90
CA ASP A 12 12.96 -8.74 29.82
C ASP A 12 11.99 -8.65 31.02
N ASP A 13 11.24 -9.72 31.32
CA ASP A 13 10.34 -9.84 32.49
C ASP A 13 9.26 -8.75 32.56
N ARG A 14 8.87 -8.23 31.39
CA ARG A 14 7.74 -7.32 31.23
C ARG A 14 6.49 -8.09 30.84
N MET A 15 5.41 -7.81 31.57
CA MET A 15 4.06 -8.27 31.24
C MET A 15 3.63 -7.60 29.93
N LEU A 16 3.52 -8.39 28.86
CA LEU A 16 2.95 -7.93 27.59
C LEU A 16 1.46 -7.69 27.79
N THR A 17 1.02 -6.46 27.58
CA THR A 17 -0.41 -6.13 27.60
C THR A 17 -1.04 -6.50 26.25
N ALA A 18 -2.36 -6.71 26.20
CA ALA A 18 -3.06 -6.97 24.94
C ALA A 18 -2.83 -5.85 23.90
N GLU A 19 -2.50 -4.64 24.36
CA GLU A 19 -2.16 -3.48 23.53
C GLU A 19 -0.75 -3.56 22.92
N ASP A 20 0.20 -4.27 23.55
CA ASP A 20 1.57 -4.45 23.03
C ASP A 20 1.63 -5.50 21.89
N LEU A 21 0.63 -6.38 21.80
CA LEU A 21 0.47 -7.37 20.73
C LEU A 21 -0.24 -6.80 19.49
N GLU A 22 -0.69 -5.54 19.54
CA GLU A 22 -1.16 -4.83 18.36
C GLU A 22 0.06 -4.34 17.56
N ASP A 23 0.74 -5.31 16.93
CA ASP A 23 1.51 -5.06 15.71
C ASP A 23 0.47 -4.62 14.67
N ASP A 24 0.16 -3.31 14.70
CA ASP A 24 -0.81 -2.61 13.86
C ASP A 24 -0.23 -2.52 12.44
N CYS A 25 0.11 -3.68 11.90
CA CYS A 25 0.30 -3.93 10.50
C CYS A 25 -1.11 -3.81 9.91
N PRO A 26 -1.43 -2.75 9.14
CA PRO A 26 -2.76 -2.56 8.55
C PRO A 26 -3.15 -3.66 7.52
N CYS A 27 -2.36 -4.74 7.45
CA CYS A 27 -2.53 -5.92 6.63
C CYS A 27 -3.02 -7.16 7.42
N ALA A 28 -3.11 -7.13 8.76
CA ALA A 28 -3.32 -8.33 9.58
C ALA A 28 -4.80 -8.71 9.85
N GLY A 29 -5.77 -7.83 9.58
CA GLY A 29 -7.14 -8.01 10.08
C GLY A 29 -8.15 -8.76 9.20
N GLU A 30 -8.03 -8.74 7.86
CA GLU A 30 -9.12 -9.24 6.99
C GLU A 30 -8.57 -9.91 5.74
N SER A 31 -9.11 -11.08 5.41
CA SER A 31 -8.88 -11.76 4.13
C SER A 31 -9.33 -10.83 3.00
N ARG A 32 -8.39 -10.10 2.40
CA ARG A 32 -8.68 -9.16 1.32
C ARG A 32 -9.06 -9.97 0.08
N PRO A 33 -10.25 -9.76 -0.51
CA PRO A 33 -10.64 -10.48 -1.71
C PRO A 33 -9.61 -10.28 -2.83
N LEU A 34 -9.31 -11.37 -3.54
CA LEU A 34 -8.50 -11.33 -4.75
C LEU A 34 -9.29 -10.60 -5.85
N ILE A 35 -8.88 -9.36 -6.12
CA ILE A 35 -9.36 -8.55 -7.22
C ILE A 35 -8.62 -9.00 -8.48
N GLU A 36 -9.38 -9.20 -9.57
CA GLU A 36 -8.81 -9.64 -10.83
C GLU A 36 -7.74 -8.63 -11.33
N PRO A 37 -6.54 -9.08 -11.74
CA PRO A 37 -5.49 -8.17 -12.21
C PRO A 37 -5.96 -7.39 -13.43
N GLY A 38 -5.68 -6.08 -13.47
CA GLY A 38 -6.19 -5.21 -14.52
C GLY A 38 -6.08 -3.73 -14.20
N GLU A 39 -6.65 -2.90 -15.07
CA GLU A 39 -6.70 -1.46 -14.91
C GLU A 39 -7.99 -1.04 -14.20
N TYR A 40 -7.86 -0.21 -13.18
CA TYR A 40 -9.00 0.28 -12.39
C TYR A 40 -8.90 1.80 -12.20
N ALA A 41 -10.05 2.45 -12.07
CA ALA A 41 -10.13 3.80 -11.56
C ALA A 41 -10.10 3.75 -10.03
N ALA A 42 -9.33 4.65 -9.40
CA ALA A 42 -9.25 4.70 -7.95
C ALA A 42 -8.94 6.11 -7.44
N ILE A 43 -9.45 6.44 -6.26
CA ILE A 43 -9.11 7.68 -5.54
C ILE A 43 -8.04 7.38 -4.51
N CYS A 44 -6.96 8.16 -4.53
CA CYS A 44 -6.00 8.13 -3.42
C CYS A 44 -6.54 8.94 -2.24
N PHE A 45 -6.82 8.28 -1.12
CA PHE A 45 -7.38 8.93 0.06
C PHE A 45 -6.36 9.14 1.18
N LYS A 46 -5.30 8.32 1.25
CA LYS A 46 -4.28 8.41 2.31
C LYS A 46 -2.88 8.09 1.79
N THR A 47 -1.87 8.73 2.37
CA THR A 47 -0.47 8.31 2.23
C THR A 47 0.14 8.14 3.60
N ASP A 48 0.84 7.04 3.81
CA ASP A 48 1.39 6.68 5.13
C ASP A 48 2.85 6.20 5.01
N ILE A 49 3.64 6.39 6.06
CA ILE A 49 5.01 5.87 6.13
C ILE A 49 5.04 4.85 7.26
N THR A 50 5.15 3.59 6.90
CA THR A 50 5.20 2.48 7.86
C THR A 50 6.35 1.53 7.53
N ASN A 51 6.68 0.67 8.49
CA ASN A 51 7.56 -0.46 8.26
C ASN A 51 6.73 -1.55 7.59
N TYR A 52 7.02 -1.79 6.31
CA TYR A 52 6.35 -2.82 5.54
C TYR A 52 7.38 -3.86 5.11
N ARG A 53 7.24 -5.08 5.65
CA ARG A 53 8.18 -6.20 5.45
C ARG A 53 9.61 -5.85 5.93
N GLY A 54 9.74 -5.34 7.15
CA GLY A 54 11.04 -4.99 7.75
C GLY A 54 11.73 -3.76 7.16
N GLU A 55 11.13 -3.11 6.15
CA GLU A 55 11.68 -1.92 5.51
C GLU A 55 10.72 -0.75 5.63
N ARG A 56 11.26 0.45 5.87
CA ARG A 56 10.47 1.68 5.82
C ARG A 56 9.99 1.94 4.39
N LYS A 57 8.67 1.98 4.18
CA LYS A 57 8.04 2.23 2.88
C LYS A 57 7.00 3.33 2.97
N LEU A 58 6.79 3.99 1.84
CA LEU A 58 5.64 4.85 1.64
C LEU A 58 4.51 3.98 1.08
N LEU A 59 3.40 3.90 1.80
CA LEU A 59 2.17 3.28 1.32
C LEU A 59 1.24 4.37 0.80
N ILE A 60 0.89 4.29 -0.48
CA ILE A 60 -0.14 5.16 -1.08
C ILE A 60 -1.42 4.33 -1.14
N GLN A 61 -2.44 4.74 -0.40
CA GLN A 61 -3.70 4.00 -0.27
C GLN A 61 -4.74 4.53 -1.25
N PHE A 62 -5.35 3.60 -1.96
CA PHE A 62 -6.33 3.85 -3.02
C PHE A 62 -7.63 3.15 -2.68
N ARG A 63 -8.74 3.82 -2.95
CA ARG A 63 -10.07 3.23 -2.96
C ARG A 63 -10.53 3.11 -4.40
N LEU A 64 -10.86 1.90 -4.85
CA LEU A 64 -11.38 1.67 -6.19
C LEU A 64 -12.71 2.42 -6.39
N CYS A 65 -12.91 2.90 -7.61
CA CYS A 65 -14.09 3.67 -8.01
C CYS A 65 -14.73 3.05 -9.25
N GLY A 66 -15.99 2.63 -9.11
CA GLY A 66 -16.79 2.03 -10.16
C GLY A 66 -16.54 0.54 -10.41
N GLY A 67 -17.49 -0.08 -11.11
CA GLY A 67 -17.43 -1.51 -11.45
C GLY A 67 -17.77 -2.44 -10.28
N LYS A 68 -17.35 -3.70 -10.41
CA LYS A 68 -17.65 -4.80 -9.46
C LYS A 68 -16.94 -4.66 -8.11
N HIS A 69 -15.80 -3.96 -8.08
CA HIS A 69 -14.94 -3.82 -6.91
C HIS A 69 -14.95 -2.39 -6.37
N ASP A 70 -16.04 -1.65 -6.58
CA ASP A 70 -16.20 -0.29 -6.05
C ASP A 70 -16.08 -0.27 -4.52
N GLY A 71 -15.38 0.73 -3.98
CA GLY A 71 -15.15 0.88 -2.54
C GLY A 71 -14.02 0.02 -1.96
N PHE A 72 -13.43 -0.90 -2.72
CA PHE A 72 -12.31 -1.72 -2.24
C PHE A 72 -11.04 -0.90 -2.02
N GLU A 73 -10.33 -1.20 -0.93
CA GLU A 73 -9.11 -0.48 -0.56
C GLU A 73 -7.85 -1.29 -0.86
N LEU A 74 -6.99 -0.70 -1.67
CA LEU A 74 -5.71 -1.25 -2.08
C LEU A 74 -4.59 -0.27 -1.72
N PHE A 75 -3.36 -0.77 -1.71
CA PHE A 75 -2.19 0.08 -1.47
C PHE A 75 -1.08 -0.18 -2.48
N LEU A 76 -0.34 0.89 -2.76
CA LEU A 76 0.88 0.89 -3.55
C LEU A 76 2.07 1.03 -2.60
N PRO A 77 2.84 -0.05 -2.37
CA PRO A 77 4.08 0.08 -1.63
C PRO A 77 5.16 0.68 -2.52
N CYS A 78 5.72 1.80 -2.07
CA CYS A 78 6.88 2.46 -2.65
C CYS A 78 8.06 2.44 -1.67
N PRO A 79 9.30 2.22 -2.14
CA PRO A 79 10.47 2.36 -1.29
C PRO A 79 10.51 3.78 -0.73
N TYR A 80 10.72 3.93 0.58
CA TYR A 80 10.87 5.26 1.17
C TYR A 80 12.16 5.88 0.62
N PRO A 81 12.13 7.11 0.09
CA PRO A 81 13.32 7.74 -0.48
C PRO A 81 14.31 8.11 0.63
N LYS A 82 15.14 7.15 1.08
CA LYS A 82 16.35 7.38 1.88
C LYS A 82 17.43 7.96 0.97
N GLY A 83 17.32 9.24 0.60
CA GLY A 83 18.40 9.96 -0.07
C GLY A 83 18.92 9.30 -1.36
N ALA A 84 18.07 9.17 -2.38
CA ALA A 84 18.42 9.14 -3.80
C ALA A 84 17.10 9.15 -4.58
N ARG A 85 16.74 10.31 -5.14
CA ARG A 85 15.52 10.50 -5.93
C ARG A 85 15.72 10.04 -7.38
N GLY A 86 16.28 8.84 -7.54
CA GLY A 86 16.61 8.31 -8.85
C GLY A 86 15.37 8.16 -9.71
N TYR A 87 15.49 8.52 -11.00
CA TYR A 87 14.43 8.42 -12.00
C TYR A 87 13.84 7.00 -12.16
N ARG A 88 14.60 5.98 -11.73
CA ARG A 88 14.20 4.55 -11.74
C ARG A 88 13.44 4.12 -10.49
N THR A 89 13.35 4.97 -9.47
CA THR A 89 12.63 4.57 -8.25
C THR A 89 11.14 4.53 -8.54
N LYS A 90 10.47 3.51 -8.00
CA LYS A 90 9.02 3.38 -8.09
C LYS A 90 8.31 4.63 -7.56
N TYR A 91 8.84 5.25 -6.50
CA TYR A 91 8.31 6.51 -6.01
C TYR A 91 8.40 7.64 -7.05
N TYR A 92 9.57 7.85 -7.66
CA TYR A 92 9.75 8.89 -8.69
C TYR A 92 8.78 8.73 -9.85
N GLN A 93 8.65 7.51 -10.39
CA GLN A 93 7.79 7.24 -11.54
C GLN A 93 6.33 7.55 -11.23
N ASN A 94 5.82 7.03 -10.12
CA ASN A 94 4.44 7.28 -9.70
C ASN A 94 4.21 8.75 -9.34
N TRP A 95 5.19 9.41 -8.72
CA TRP A 95 5.11 10.83 -8.40
C TRP A 95 5.05 11.69 -9.68
N ALA A 96 5.90 11.42 -10.67
CA ALA A 96 5.91 12.17 -11.92
C ALA A 96 4.60 12.00 -12.70
N ILE A 97 4.03 10.79 -12.71
CA ILE A 97 2.73 10.51 -13.33
C ILE A 97 1.62 11.29 -12.59
N ALA A 98 1.60 11.24 -11.26
CA ALA A 98 0.59 11.95 -10.47
C ALA A 98 0.73 13.49 -10.60
N ASN A 99 1.96 13.98 -10.67
CA ASN A 99 2.26 15.39 -10.90
C ASN A 99 1.95 15.83 -12.34
N GLY A 100 1.93 14.90 -13.30
CA GLY A 100 1.80 15.17 -14.73
C GLY A 100 3.09 15.64 -15.42
N ALA A 101 4.20 15.70 -14.67
CA ALA A 101 5.51 16.12 -15.14
C ALA A 101 6.61 15.54 -14.23
N PRO A 102 7.83 15.31 -14.76
CA PRO A 102 8.98 14.99 -13.90
C PRO A 102 9.25 16.14 -12.91
N PRO A 103 9.84 15.85 -11.73
CA PRO A 103 10.18 16.89 -10.78
C PRO A 103 11.23 17.84 -11.39
N GLU A 104 11.02 19.13 -11.22
CA GLU A 104 12.00 20.16 -11.59
C GLU A 104 13.24 20.09 -10.70
N ASN A 105 14.34 20.72 -11.15
CA ASN A 105 15.58 20.73 -10.39
C ASN A 105 15.36 21.37 -9.00
N GLY A 106 15.71 20.65 -7.93
CA GLY A 106 15.47 21.07 -6.56
C GLY A 106 14.03 20.93 -6.06
N GLN A 107 13.06 20.56 -6.91
CA GLN A 107 11.67 20.39 -6.51
C GLN A 107 11.54 19.27 -5.47
N ARG A 108 10.79 19.54 -4.41
CA ARG A 108 10.45 18.54 -3.39
C ARG A 108 9.30 17.68 -3.91
N MET A 109 9.55 16.37 -4.03
CA MET A 109 8.50 15.38 -4.33
C MET A 109 7.61 15.17 -3.12
N VAL A 110 6.62 16.05 -2.93
CA VAL A 110 5.67 16.01 -1.82
C VAL A 110 4.61 14.93 -2.02
N ARG A 111 4.17 14.31 -0.92
CA ARG A 111 3.17 13.22 -0.93
C ARG A 111 1.75 13.69 -1.23
N SER A 112 1.46 14.96 -0.96
CA SER A 112 0.15 15.57 -1.22
C SER A 112 -0.22 15.58 -2.71
N VAL A 113 0.73 15.33 -3.62
CA VAL A 113 0.44 15.19 -5.05
C VAL A 113 -0.51 14.01 -5.34
N PHE A 114 -0.55 13.00 -4.46
CA PHE A 114 -1.39 11.83 -4.63
C PHE A 114 -2.78 12.04 -4.03
N THR A 115 -2.87 12.61 -2.83
CA THR A 115 -4.11 12.66 -2.05
C THR A 115 -5.23 13.45 -2.72
N ASN A 116 -6.46 12.97 -2.59
CA ASN A 116 -7.69 13.57 -3.12
C ASN A 116 -7.72 13.71 -4.65
N ARG A 117 -7.05 12.79 -5.36
CA ARG A 117 -7.09 12.73 -6.83
C ARG A 117 -7.52 11.34 -7.31
N LYS A 118 -8.16 11.31 -8.48
CA LYS A 118 -8.51 10.10 -9.21
C LYS A 118 -7.39 9.69 -10.15
N PHE A 119 -7.07 8.40 -10.13
CA PHE A 119 -6.03 7.82 -10.94
C PHE A 119 -6.54 6.59 -11.66
N ARG A 120 -5.98 6.34 -12.83
CA ARG A 120 -5.97 5.01 -13.41
C ARG A 120 -4.81 4.25 -12.80
N ILE A 121 -5.08 3.11 -12.19
CA ILE A 121 -4.09 2.27 -11.52
C ILE A 121 -4.07 0.87 -12.13
N LEU A 122 -2.90 0.23 -12.09
CA LEU A 122 -2.74 -1.17 -12.43
C LEU A 122 -2.78 -1.99 -11.13
N VAL A 123 -3.78 -2.85 -11.00
CA VAL A 123 -3.93 -3.81 -9.92
C VAL A 123 -3.33 -5.14 -10.36
N GLY A 124 -2.65 -5.82 -9.44
CA GLY A 124 -2.25 -7.20 -9.62
C GLY A 124 -1.87 -7.82 -8.28
N ASP A 125 -1.44 -9.06 -8.32
CA ASP A 125 -1.24 -9.80 -7.08
C ASP A 125 0.06 -9.43 -6.39
N SER A 126 0.06 -9.49 -5.06
CA SER A 126 1.29 -9.43 -4.30
C SER A 126 2.10 -10.66 -4.69
N GLU A 127 3.19 -10.44 -5.43
CA GLU A 127 4.16 -11.49 -5.77
C GLU A 127 4.84 -11.90 -4.46
N ARG A 128 4.23 -12.81 -3.72
CA ARG A 128 4.96 -13.58 -2.73
C ARG A 128 5.31 -14.90 -3.37
N ARG A 129 6.58 -14.99 -3.75
CA ARG A 129 7.22 -16.29 -3.87
C ARG A 129 7.73 -16.66 -2.47
N PHE A 130 7.59 -17.92 -2.07
CA PHE A 130 8.39 -18.45 -0.96
C PHE A 130 9.89 -18.25 -1.27
N GLU A 131 10.74 -18.38 -0.26
CA GLU A 131 12.20 -18.29 -0.37
C GLU A 131 12.76 -19.16 -1.52
N ASP A 132 12.07 -20.27 -1.80
CA ASP A 132 12.34 -21.23 -2.88
C ASP A 132 11.71 -20.87 -4.25
N ARG A 133 11.35 -19.60 -4.48
CA ARG A 133 10.69 -19.09 -5.72
C ARG A 133 9.32 -19.70 -6.06
N LYS A 134 8.77 -20.60 -5.24
CA LYS A 134 7.43 -21.19 -5.39
C LYS A 134 6.35 -20.15 -5.11
N LEU A 135 5.24 -20.19 -5.84
CA LEU A 135 4.08 -19.33 -5.57
C LEU A 135 3.54 -19.62 -4.17
N MET A 136 3.18 -18.56 -3.44
CA MET A 136 2.46 -18.74 -2.18
C MET A 136 1.05 -19.28 -2.43
N PRO A 137 0.48 -20.02 -1.46
CA PRO A 137 -0.87 -20.54 -1.57
C PRO A 137 -1.87 -19.38 -1.73
N GLU A 138 -2.96 -19.62 -2.47
CA GLU A 138 -3.96 -18.58 -2.80
C GLU A 138 -4.51 -17.87 -1.56
N PHE A 139 -4.67 -18.57 -0.43
CA PHE A 139 -5.17 -17.99 0.82
C PHE A 139 -4.21 -16.96 1.47
N LEU A 140 -2.97 -16.84 0.99
CA LEU A 140 -2.02 -15.82 1.43
C LEU A 140 -1.73 -14.76 0.34
N GLN A 141 -2.38 -14.87 -0.81
CA GLN A 141 -2.29 -13.88 -1.87
C GLN A 141 -3.29 -12.75 -1.61
N TYR A 142 -2.91 -11.54 -1.99
CA TYR A 142 -3.78 -10.37 -1.91
C TYR A 142 -3.45 -9.43 -3.06
N SER A 143 -4.45 -8.67 -3.50
CA SER A 143 -4.27 -7.69 -4.56
C SER A 143 -3.55 -6.46 -4.01
N ILE A 144 -2.65 -5.92 -4.83
CA ILE A 144 -1.93 -4.68 -4.56
C ILE A 144 -1.97 -3.79 -5.80
N VAL A 145 -1.72 -2.51 -5.58
CA VAL A 145 -1.46 -1.61 -6.69
C VAL A 145 -0.01 -1.81 -7.15
N LYS A 146 0.17 -2.07 -8.44
CA LYS A 146 1.48 -2.21 -9.08
C LYS A 146 2.04 -0.85 -9.49
N SER A 147 1.22 -0.02 -10.14
CA SER A 147 1.62 1.32 -10.59
C SER A 147 0.41 2.22 -10.86
N ILE A 148 0.62 3.52 -10.80
CA ILE A 148 -0.26 4.55 -11.35
C ILE A 148 0.03 4.65 -12.85
N LEU A 149 -1.01 4.64 -13.68
CA LEU A 149 -0.92 4.74 -15.13
C LEU A 149 -1.19 6.16 -15.63
N GLY A 150 -2.01 6.93 -14.92
CA GLY A 150 -2.32 8.31 -15.28
C GLY A 150 -3.33 8.96 -14.35
N ASN A 151 -3.46 10.28 -14.47
CA ASN A 151 -4.53 11.04 -13.81
C ASN A 151 -5.83 10.85 -14.59
N ILE A 152 -6.91 10.58 -13.88
CA ILE A 152 -8.26 10.69 -14.43
C ILE A 152 -8.69 12.11 -14.14
N LYS A 153 -8.91 12.90 -15.18
CA LYS A 153 -9.57 14.19 -15.01
C LYS A 153 -11.01 13.89 -14.61
N ASP A 154 -11.47 14.52 -13.53
CA ASP A 154 -12.91 14.70 -13.36
C ASP A 154 -13.34 15.59 -14.54
N ASP A 155 -13.91 14.95 -15.56
CA ASP A 155 -14.65 15.63 -16.62
C ASP A 155 -15.95 16.15 -15.97
N ASP A 156 -15.81 17.15 -15.11
CA ASP A 156 -16.96 17.95 -14.71
C ASP A 156 -17.33 18.84 -15.89
N SER A 157 -18.50 18.52 -16.40
CA SER A 157 -19.20 19.16 -17.50
C SER A 157 -19.61 20.59 -17.12
N HIS A 158 -19.47 21.49 -18.10
CA HIS A 158 -20.05 22.84 -18.19
C HIS A 158 -19.50 23.96 -17.28
#